data_AF-A0A1B6I9Z2-F1
#
_entry.id   AF-A0A1B6I9Z2-F1
#
_cell.length_a   1.000
_cell.length_b   1.000
_cell.length_c   1.000
_cell.angle_alpha   90.00
_cell.angle_beta   90.00
_cell.angle_gamma   90.00
#
_symmetry.space_group_name_H-M   'P 1'
#
loop_
_entity.id
_entity.type
_entity.pdbx_description
1 polymer ?
#
loop_
_entity_poly.entity_id
_entity_poly.type
_entity_poly.pdbx_seq_one_letter_code
_entity_poly.pdbx_strand_id
1 'polypeptide(L)'
;ELSSVEVKEFPLLLAVVYCSPFGDLDHFIQQLELCLLQLSRFGKPVIIGGDFNIHLNVNCNESNTLDYLFKSRGLYSLDSVVTSLNSWEYCVTIGDPVIADHSSVII
;
A
#
# COMPACT_ATOMS: atom_id res chain seq x y z
N GLU A 1 -9.39 -3.22 6.28
CA GLU A 1 -9.04 -4.65 6.19
C GLU A 1 -7.70 -4.79 5.48
N LEU A 2 -6.87 -5.76 5.89
CA LEU A 2 -5.58 -6.05 5.27
C LEU A 2 -5.42 -7.55 5.10
N SER A 3 -5.02 -7.99 3.92
CA SER A 3 -4.70 -9.38 3.61
C SER A 3 -3.35 -9.44 2.90
N SER A 4 -2.55 -10.46 3.17
CA SER A 4 -1.24 -10.63 2.52
C SER A 4 -0.97 -12.07 2.13
N VAL A 5 -0.29 -12.25 1.00
CA VAL A 5 0.20 -13.53 0.51
C VAL A 5 1.69 -13.45 0.23
N GLU A 6 2.39 -14.55 0.47
CA GLU A 6 3.76 -14.72 0.02
C GLU A 6 3.75 -15.37 -1.36
N VAL A 7 4.42 -14.74 -2.32
CA VAL A 7 4.75 -15.37 -3.60
C VAL A 7 6.02 -16.17 -3.36
N LYS A 8 6.06 -17.46 -3.73
CA LYS A 8 7.23 -18.32 -3.41
C LYS A 8 8.31 -18.22 -4.47
N GLU A 9 7.90 -18.05 -5.72
CA GLU A 9 8.74 -17.95 -6.90
C GLU A 9 9.52 -16.63 -6.93
N PHE A 10 8.96 -15.59 -6.31
CA PHE A 10 9.58 -14.29 -6.11
C PHE A 10 9.55 -14.03 -4.62
N PRO A 11 10.69 -13.86 -3.92
CA PRO A 11 10.72 -13.70 -2.46
C PRO A 11 10.12 -12.35 -2.02
N LEU A 12 8.81 -12.20 -2.20
CA LEU A 12 8.04 -10.96 -2.18
C LEU A 12 6.72 -11.22 -1.44
N LEU A 13 6.31 -10.24 -0.65
CA LEU A 13 5.00 -10.19 -0.03
C LEU A 13 4.08 -9.27 -0.84
N LEU A 14 2.91 -9.78 -1.21
CA LEU A 14 1.83 -8.99 -1.79
C LEU A 14 0.77 -8.77 -0.72
N ALA A 15 0.43 -7.54 -0.44
CA ALA A 15 -0.65 -7.18 0.47
C ALA A 15 -1.70 -6.33 -0.24
N VAL A 16 -2.95 -6.53 0.15
CA VAL A 16 -4.09 -5.72 -0.27
C VAL A 16 -4.68 -5.04 0.97
N VAL A 17 -4.92 -3.73 0.85
CA VAL A 17 -5.49 -2.89 1.91
C VAL A 17 -6.78 -2.26 1.44
N TYR A 18 -7.77 -2.24 2.33
CA TYR A 18 -9.00 -1.50 2.13
C TYR A 18 -9.31 -0.67 3.38
N CYS A 19 -9.48 0.64 3.22
CA CYS A 19 -10.00 1.52 4.25
C CYS A 19 -11.44 1.90 3.89
N SER A 20 -12.38 1.71 4.81
CA SER A 20 -13.77 2.11 4.60
C SER A 20 -13.88 3.64 4.56
N PRO A 21 -14.63 4.25 3.62
CA PRO A 21 -14.79 5.71 3.53
C PRO A 21 -15.49 6.32 4.75
N PHE A 22 -16.23 5.51 5.52
CA PHE A 22 -16.92 5.92 6.76
C PHE A 22 -16.37 5.20 8.00
N GLY A 23 -15.20 4.58 7.88
CA GLY A 23 -14.55 3.88 8.98
C GLY A 23 -13.88 4.83 9.97
N ASP A 24 -13.46 4.27 11.11
CA ASP A 24 -12.58 4.94 12.05
C ASP A 24 -11.15 4.95 11.48
N LEU A 25 -10.70 6.12 11.05
CA LEU A 25 -9.39 6.31 10.43
C LEU A 25 -8.24 6.07 11.41
N ASP A 26 -8.37 6.52 12.66
CA ASP A 26 -7.32 6.34 13.67
C ASP A 26 -7.16 4.85 13.98
N HIS A 27 -8.28 4.14 14.12
CA HIS A 27 -8.25 2.69 14.27
C HIS A 27 -7.62 2.00 13.06
N PHE A 28 -7.96 2.42 11.84
CA PHE A 28 -7.36 1.90 10.62
C PHE A 28 -5.84 2.09 10.59
N ILE A 29 -5.35 3.29 10.90
CA ILE A 29 -3.91 3.60 10.92
C ILE A 29 -3.18 2.75 11.96
N GLN A 30 -3.75 2.58 13.16
CA GLN A 30 -3.19 1.71 14.19
C GLN A 30 -3.10 0.24 13.74
N GLN A 31 -4.15 -0.29 13.11
CA GLN A 31 -4.14 -1.65 12.59
C GLN A 31 -3.12 -1.80 11.44
N LEU A 32 -3.07 -0.83 10.53
CA LEU A 32 -2.10 -0.80 9.44
C LEU A 32 -0.67 -0.81 9.98
N GLU A 33 -0.37 0.00 10.99
CA GLU A 33 0.95 0.04 11.62
C GLU A 33 1.37 -1.32 12.21
N LEU A 34 0.46 -1.99 12.91
CA LEU A 34 0.68 -3.33 13.47
C LEU A 34 0.93 -4.37 12.36
N CYS A 35 0.14 -4.32 11.28
CA CYS A 35 0.33 -5.18 10.12
C CYS A 35 1.68 -4.94 9.44
N LEU A 36 2.07 -3.67 9.21
CA LEU A 36 3.36 -3.32 8.65
C LEU A 36 4.52 -3.81 9.52
N LEU A 37 4.37 -3.76 10.85
CA LEU A 37 5.37 -4.29 11.79
C LEU A 37 5.49 -5.81 11.68
N GLN A 38 4.38 -6.50 11.47
CA GLN A 38 4.40 -7.94 11.26
C GLN A 38 5.01 -8.30 9.90
N LEU A 39 4.69 -7.56 8.83
CA LEU A 39 5.24 -7.76 7.49
C LEU A 39 6.76 -7.54 7.46
N SER A 40 7.27 -6.52 8.16
CA SER A 40 8.71 -6.25 8.21
C SER A 40 9.53 -7.37 8.85
N ARG A 41 8.93 -8.19 9.73
CA ARG A 41 9.61 -9.32 10.37
C ARG A 41 9.96 -10.46 9.42
N PHE A 42 9.33 -10.53 8.25
CA PHE A 42 9.66 -11.54 7.24
C PHE A 42 10.95 -11.21 6.47
N GLY A 43 11.45 -9.97 6.55
CA GLY A 43 12.68 -9.56 5.86
C GLY A 43 12.61 -9.65 4.33
N LYS A 44 11.41 -9.59 3.77
CA LYS A 44 11.15 -9.65 2.32
C LYS A 44 10.64 -8.31 1.82
N PRO A 45 10.91 -7.95 0.56
CA PRO A 45 10.24 -6.84 -0.07
C PRO A 45 8.72 -7.00 -0.01
N VAL A 46 8.00 -5.88 0.03
CA VAL A 46 6.54 -5.85 0.05
C VAL A 46 6.00 -4.91 -1.02
N ILE A 47 4.91 -5.33 -1.65
CA ILE A 47 4.03 -4.47 -2.43
C ILE A 47 2.67 -4.50 -1.74
N ILE A 48 2.13 -3.32 -1.45
CA ILE A 48 0.87 -3.10 -0.76
C ILE A 48 -0.01 -2.28 -1.69
N GLY A 49 -0.99 -2.91 -2.34
CA GLY A 49 -1.96 -2.21 -3.16
C GLY A 49 -3.30 -2.09 -2.46
N GLY A 50 -4.17 -1.22 -2.96
CA GLY A 50 -5.59 -1.25 -2.62
C GLY A 50 -6.21 0.13 -2.54
N ASP A 51 -7.38 0.18 -1.90
CA ASP A 51 -8.17 1.40 -1.80
C ASP A 51 -8.11 1.94 -0.36
N PHE A 52 -7.37 3.02 -0.19
CA PHE A 52 -7.24 3.72 1.09
C PHE A 52 -8.39 4.67 1.37
N ASN A 53 -9.29 4.94 0.41
CA ASN A 53 -10.31 5.99 0.48
C ASN A 53 -9.78 7.34 1.01
N ILE A 54 -8.49 7.57 0.78
CA ILE A 54 -7.73 8.75 1.17
C ILE A 54 -6.95 9.13 -0.07
N HIS A 55 -7.09 10.38 -0.48
CA HIS A 55 -6.24 10.92 -1.54
C HIS A 55 -4.81 10.93 -1.00
N LEU A 56 -3.95 10.09 -1.57
CA LEU A 56 -2.53 10.08 -1.22
C LEU A 56 -1.82 11.18 -2.02
N ASN A 57 -0.70 11.67 -1.49
CA ASN A 57 0.11 12.73 -2.11
C ASN A 57 -0.60 14.10 -2.26
N VAL A 58 -1.71 14.31 -1.54
CA VAL A 58 -2.28 15.65 -1.33
C VAL A 58 -1.88 16.20 0.03
N ASN A 59 -1.85 17.53 0.14
CA ASN A 59 -1.50 18.21 1.38
C ASN A 59 -2.70 18.24 2.35
N CYS A 60 -3.00 17.09 2.96
CA CYS A 60 -3.96 16.93 4.05
C CYS A 60 -3.39 16.07 5.19
N ASN A 61 -3.99 16.16 6.37
CA ASN A 61 -3.48 15.49 7.57
C ASN A 61 -3.46 13.96 7.42
N GLU A 62 -4.48 13.41 6.79
CA GLU A 62 -4.67 11.97 6.57
C GLU A 62 -3.58 11.43 5.65
N SER A 63 -3.37 12.09 4.50
CA SER A 63 -2.30 11.77 3.54
C SER A 63 -0.92 11.89 4.18
N ASN A 64 -0.66 12.97 4.92
CA ASN A 64 0.63 13.18 5.60
C ASN A 64 0.90 12.12 6.68
N THR A 65 -0.14 11.69 7.40
CA THR A 65 -0.01 10.63 8.41
C THR A 65 0.33 9.28 7.77
N LEU A 66 -0.37 8.92 6.70
CA LEU A 66 -0.08 7.69 5.96
C LEU A 66 1.30 7.72 5.31
N ASP A 67 1.66 8.82 4.66
CA ASP A 67 2.97 9.00 4.03
C ASP A 67 4.10 8.90 5.07
N TYR A 68 3.93 9.51 6.25
CA TYR A 68 4.87 9.35 7.36
C TYR A 68 4.96 7.89 7.82
N LEU A 69 3.82 7.21 8.01
CA LEU A 69 3.79 5.80 8.39
C LEU A 69 4.56 4.94 7.39
N PHE A 70 4.30 5.10 6.09
CA PHE A 70 4.98 4.34 5.04
C PHE A 70 6.49 4.63 5.02
N LYS A 71 6.89 5.91 5.02
CA LYS A 71 8.29 6.31 5.02
C LYS A 71 9.05 5.83 6.25
N SER A 72 8.41 5.83 7.42
CA SER A 72 9.01 5.31 8.66
C SER A 72 9.36 3.83 8.58
N ARG A 73 8.75 3.09 7.64
CA ARG A 73 9.00 1.66 7.37
C ARG A 73 9.78 1.42 6.08
N GLY A 74 10.35 2.46 5.47
CA GLY A 74 11.09 2.34 4.20
C GLY A 74 10.20 2.02 3.00
N LEU A 75 8.91 2.38 3.07
CA LEU A 75 7.95 2.20 1.99
C LEU A 75 7.72 3.51 1.24
N TYR A 76 7.52 3.40 -0.06
CA TYR A 76 7.26 4.51 -0.98
C TYR A 76 5.85 4.39 -1.55
N SER A 77 5.10 5.49 -1.55
CA SER A 77 3.77 5.57 -2.17
C SER A 77 3.87 5.94 -3.65
N LEU A 78 3.13 5.21 -4.47
CA LEU A 78 2.99 5.33 -5.93
C LEU A 78 1.51 5.57 -6.29
N ASP A 79 0.82 6.39 -5.48
CA ASP A 79 -0.63 6.56 -5.48
C ASP A 79 -1.33 5.42 -4.72
N SER A 80 -2.13 4.56 -5.36
CA SER A 80 -2.85 3.46 -4.69
C SER A 80 -1.98 2.24 -4.34
N VAL A 81 -0.69 2.31 -4.63
CA VAL A 81 0.27 1.24 -4.30
C VAL A 81 1.44 1.79 -3.50
N VAL A 82 1.87 1.01 -2.52
CA VAL A 82 2.97 1.32 -1.62
C VAL A 82 3.96 0.15 -1.66
N THR A 83 5.25 0.42 -1.81
CA THR A 83 6.25 -0.65 -1.95
C THR A 83 7.57 -0.36 -1.26
N SER A 84 8.27 -1.42 -0.83
CA SER A 84 9.67 -1.36 -0.38
C SER A 84 10.67 -1.65 -1.51
N LEU A 85 10.20 -1.93 -2.73
CA LEU A 85 11.08 -2.20 -3.87
C LEU A 85 11.84 -0.92 -4.24
N ASN A 86 13.07 -1.08 -4.70
CA ASN A 86 13.82 0.03 -5.25
C ASN A 86 13.21 0.42 -6.61
N SER A 87 13.09 1.71 -6.91
CA SER A 87 12.49 2.20 -8.17
C SER A 87 13.20 1.75 -9.44
N TRP A 88 14.39 1.16 -9.31
CA TRP A 88 15.17 0.55 -10.39
C TRP A 88 14.76 -0.91 -10.68
N GLU A 89 13.93 -1.51 -9.83
CA GLU A 89 13.58 -2.94 -9.86
C GLU A 89 12.19 -3.21 -10.47
N TYR A 90 11.39 -2.18 -10.75
CA TYR A 90 10.03 -2.34 -11.28
C TYR A 90 9.63 -1.24 -12.27
N CYS A 91 8.59 -1.51 -13.06
CA CYS A 91 8.00 -0.55 -13.98
C CYS A 91 6.52 -0.40 -13.65
N VAL A 92 6.11 0.80 -13.21
CA VAL A 92 4.70 1.08 -12.93
C VAL A 92 4.05 1.55 -14.22
N THR A 93 2.94 0.92 -14.58
CA THR A 93 2.08 1.38 -15.67
C THR A 93 0.65 1.49 -15.18
N ILE A 94 -0.06 2.52 -15.64
CA ILE A 94 -1.49 2.67 -15.41
C ILE A 94 -2.18 2.03 -16.60
N GLY A 95 -2.94 0.97 -16.35
CA GLY A 95 -3.79 0.34 -17.34
C GLY A 95 -5.22 0.86 -17.22
N ASP A 96 -5.89 1.09 -18.34
CA ASP A 96 -7.33 1.32 -18.38
C ASP A 96 -8.03 -0.04 -18.25
N PRO A 97 -8.68 -0.36 -17.11
CA PRO A 97 -9.40 -1.61 -16.99
C PRO A 97 -10.67 -1.54 -17.83
N VAL A 98 -10.95 -2.64 -18.53
CA VAL A 98 -12.06 -2.74 -19.48
C VAL A 98 -13.45 -2.66 -18.79
N ILE A 99 -13.53 -2.80 -17.45
CA ILE A 99 -14.82 -3.03 -16.74
C ILE A 99 -14.95 -2.26 -15.41
N ALA A 100 -13.93 -1.54 -14.92
CA ALA A 100 -13.98 -0.86 -13.61
C ALA A 100 -14.08 0.67 -13.71
N ASP A 101 -14.68 1.31 -12.72
CA ASP A 101 -14.78 2.76 -12.53
C ASP A 101 -13.50 3.39 -11.94
N HIS A 102 -12.54 2.56 -11.53
CA HIS A 102 -11.20 2.96 -11.09
C HIS A 102 -10.13 2.47 -12.07
N SER A 103 -9.14 3.31 -12.39
CA SER A 103 -7.95 2.91 -13.17
C SER A 103 -7.12 1.85 -12.43
N SER A 104 -6.53 0.90 -13.16
CA SER A 104 -5.71 -0.16 -12.56
C SER A 104 -4.24 0.22 -12.53
N VAL A 105 -3.58 0.03 -11.39
CA VAL A 105 -2.13 0.15 -11.27
C VAL A 105 -1.50 -1.23 -11.50
N ILE A 106 -0.59 -1.31 -12.47
CA ILE A 106 0.16 -2.51 -12.83
C ILE A 106 1.62 -2.26 -12.45
N ILE A 107 2.21 -3.18 -11.68
CA ILE A 107 3.60 -3.17 -11.22
C ILE A 107 4.31 -4.42 -11.70
#